data_AF-A0A6N6RYA6-F1
#
_entry.id   AF-A0A6N6RYA6-F1
#
_cell.length_a   1.000
_cell.length_b   1.000
_cell.length_c   1.000
_cell.angle_alpha   90.00
_cell.angle_beta   90.00
_cell.angle_gamma   90.00
#
_symmetry.space_group_name_H-M   'P 1'
#
loop_
_entity.id
_entity.type
_entity.pdbx_description
1 polymer ?
#
loop_
_entity_poly.entity_id
_entity_poly.type
_entity_poly.pdbx_seq_one_letter_code
_entity_poly.pdbx_strand_id
1 'polypeptide(L)'
;MKTAISIPDDLLKEAEEIAKEQNFSRSALFTIALREYLERIKSQRILYALNKAYSELEPQEEIALRQRGKKHYATKILKERY
;
A
#
# COMPACT_ATOMS: atom_id res chain seq x y z
N MET A 1 12.76 -21.87 -5.05
CA MET A 1 13.14 -22.55 -3.80
C MET A 1 11.89 -23.24 -3.25
N LYS A 2 11.99 -24.44 -2.67
CA LYS A 2 10.86 -25.15 -2.04
C LYS A 2 11.09 -25.21 -0.54
N THR A 3 10.04 -24.93 0.23
CA THR A 3 10.07 -24.92 1.70
C THR A 3 8.75 -25.49 2.20
N ALA A 4 8.80 -26.38 3.18
CA ALA A 4 7.62 -26.86 3.88
C ALA A 4 7.27 -25.89 5.02
N ILE A 5 5.99 -25.55 5.15
CA ILE A 5 5.47 -24.67 6.20
C ILE A 5 4.28 -25.35 6.87
N SER A 6 4.15 -25.15 8.18
CA SER A 6 2.95 -25.57 8.91
C SER A 6 1.88 -24.50 8.74
N ILE A 7 0.67 -24.92 8.37
CA ILE A 7 -0.52 -24.08 8.21
C ILE A 7 -1.70 -24.86 8.80
N PRO A 8 -2.66 -24.19 9.47
CA PRO A 8 -3.91 -24.81 9.89
C PRO A 8 -4.65 -25.49 8.73
N ASP A 9 -5.24 -26.67 8.98
CA ASP A 9 -5.89 -27.50 7.95
C ASP A 9 -7.10 -26.80 7.31
N ASP A 10 -7.85 -26.03 8.10
CA ASP A 10 -8.98 -25.22 7.64
C ASP A 10 -8.54 -24.15 6.64
N LEU A 11 -7.48 -23.42 6.96
CA LEU A 11 -6.92 -22.39 6.09
C LEU A 11 -6.33 -22.99 4.80
N LEU A 12 -5.68 -24.15 4.90
CA LEU A 12 -5.17 -24.85 3.72
C LEU A 12 -6.31 -25.28 2.79
N LYS A 13 -7.40 -25.83 3.34
CA LYS A 13 -8.58 -26.22 2.54
C LYS A 13 -9.19 -25.04 1.80
N GLU A 14 -9.41 -23.92 2.50
CA GLU A 14 -9.94 -22.70 1.90
C GLU A 14 -9.03 -22.19 0.76
N ALA A 15 -7.71 -22.16 1.00
CA ALA A 15 -6.75 -21.79 -0.03
C ALA A 15 -6.78 -22.73 -1.25
N GLU A 16 -6.98 -24.04 -1.04
CA GLU A 16 -7.09 -25.01 -2.13
C GLU A 16 -8.37 -24.86 -2.95
N GLU A 17 -9.49 -24.52 -2.32
CA GLU A 17 -10.76 -24.23 -2.98
C GLU A 17 -10.64 -22.99 -3.86
N ILE A 18 -10.13 -21.89 -3.31
CA ILE A 18 -9.91 -20.63 -4.05
C ILE A 18 -8.93 -20.86 -5.22
N ALA A 19 -7.84 -21.60 -4.99
CA ALA A 19 -6.88 -21.90 -6.05
C ALA A 19 -7.54 -22.66 -7.21
N LYS A 20 -8.42 -23.63 -6.91
CA LYS A 20 -9.16 -24.36 -7.95
C LYS A 20 -10.14 -23.46 -8.70
N GLU A 21 -10.92 -22.66 -7.99
CA GLU A 21 -11.88 -21.72 -8.60
C GLU A 21 -11.21 -20.74 -9.55
N GLN A 22 -10.00 -20.28 -9.19
CA GLN A 22 -9.22 -19.33 -9.99
C GLN A 22 -8.29 -20.00 -11.02
N ASN A 23 -8.34 -21.34 -11.17
CA ASN A 23 -7.44 -22.11 -12.03
C ASN A 23 -5.94 -21.87 -11.76
N PHE A 24 -5.57 -21.68 -10.50
CA PHE A 24 -4.19 -21.52 -10.05
C PHE A 24 -3.66 -22.77 -9.36
N SER A 25 -2.35 -22.97 -9.43
CA SER A 25 -1.70 -23.92 -8.52
C SER A 25 -1.70 -23.37 -7.10
N ARG A 26 -1.72 -24.28 -6.10
CA ARG A 26 -1.57 -23.92 -4.68
C ARG A 26 -0.36 -23.01 -4.44
N SER A 27 0.80 -23.36 -5.02
CA SER A 27 2.02 -22.54 -4.92
C SER A 27 1.89 -21.15 -5.55
N ALA A 28 1.13 -21.02 -6.64
CA ALA A 28 0.90 -19.73 -7.27
C ALA A 28 0.04 -18.83 -6.37
N LEU A 29 -1.04 -19.36 -5.79
CA LEU A 29 -1.87 -18.63 -4.84
C LEU A 29 -1.05 -18.09 -3.66
N PHE A 30 -0.27 -18.94 -3.01
CA PHE A 30 0.59 -18.51 -1.88
C PHE A 30 1.65 -17.48 -2.31
N THR A 31 2.18 -17.59 -3.53
CA THR A 31 3.14 -16.61 -4.06
C THR A 31 2.49 -15.24 -4.24
N ILE A 32 1.27 -15.20 -4.77
CA ILE A 32 0.49 -13.96 -4.95
C ILE A 32 0.19 -13.34 -3.58
N ALA A 33 -0.38 -14.13 -2.67
CA ALA A 33 -0.74 -13.67 -1.33
C ALA A 33 0.47 -13.12 -0.56
N LEU A 34 1.62 -13.83 -0.62
CA LEU A 34 2.84 -13.38 0.04
C LEU A 34 3.36 -12.07 -0.56
N ARG A 35 3.33 -11.93 -1.88
CA ARG A 35 3.77 -10.69 -2.55
C ARG A 35 2.91 -9.51 -2.13
N GLU A 36 1.59 -9.67 -2.15
CA GLU A 36 0.65 -8.63 -1.74
C GLU A 36 0.84 -8.25 -0.26
N TYR A 37 0.99 -9.25 0.61
CA TYR A 37 1.26 -9.02 2.03
C TYR A 37 2.54 -8.22 2.27
N LEU A 38 3.62 -8.56 1.56
CA LEU A 38 4.90 -7.85 1.67
C LEU A 38 4.81 -6.41 1.16
N GLU A 39 4.12 -6.16 0.04
CA GLU A 39 3.90 -4.80 -0.46
C GLU A 39 3.04 -3.96 0.49
N ARG A 40 2.03 -4.58 1.14
CA ARG A 40 1.24 -3.92 2.18
C ARG A 40 2.11 -3.51 3.37
N ILE A 41 2.98 -4.40 3.86
CA ILE A 41 3.92 -4.08 4.94
C ILE A 41 4.87 -2.94 4.53
N LYS A 42 5.42 -3.00 3.32
CA LYS A 42 6.31 -1.94 2.80
C LYS A 42 5.60 -0.59 2.77
N SER A 43 4.35 -0.56 2.29
CA SER A 43 3.53 0.65 2.26
C SER A 43 3.28 1.20 3.66
N GLN A 44 2.95 0.33 4.63
CA GLN A 44 2.78 0.73 6.03
C GLN A 44 4.07 1.29 6.65
N ARG A 45 5.24 0.71 6.33
CA ARG A 45 6.54 1.21 6.80
C ARG A 45 6.84 2.60 6.25
N ILE A 46 6.54 2.85 4.97
CA ILE A 46 6.69 4.18 4.37
C ILE A 46 5.77 5.18 5.07
N LEU A 47 4.50 4.83 5.26
CA LEU A 47 3.55 5.69 5.96
C LEU A 47 4.01 6.01 7.40
N TYR A 48 4.49 4.99 8.13
CA TYR A 48 5.03 5.19 9.46
C TYR A 48 6.25 6.12 9.46
N ALA A 49 7.17 5.95 8.51
CA ALA A 49 8.34 6.82 8.37
C ALA A 49 7.94 8.27 8.06
N LEU A 50 6.96 8.49 7.19
CA LEU A 50 6.41 9.81 6.90
C LEU A 50 5.78 10.43 8.15
N ASN A 51 4.89 9.70 8.84
CA ASN A 51 4.26 10.19 10.07
C ASN A 51 5.30 10.55 11.13
N LYS A 52 6.38 9.77 11.24
CA LYS A 52 7.47 10.07 12.16
C LYS A 52 8.23 11.34 11.75
N ALA A 53 8.59 11.46 10.47
CA ALA A 53 9.32 12.62 9.94
C ALA A 53 8.52 13.94 10.08
N TYR A 54 7.20 13.86 9.94
CA TYR A 54 6.28 15.00 10.06
C TYR A 54 5.49 15.00 11.37
N SER A 55 6.05 14.42 12.44
CA SER A 55 5.36 14.37 13.74
C SER A 55 5.37 15.70 14.48
N GLU A 56 6.28 16.61 14.11
CA GLU A 56 6.39 17.95 14.66
C GLU A 56 5.45 18.94 13.96
N LEU A 57 5.21 20.07 14.62
CA LEU A 57 4.40 21.14 14.04
C LEU A 57 5.08 21.72 12.80
N GLU A 58 4.31 21.82 11.70
CA GLU A 58 4.76 22.45 10.45
C GLU A 58 5.22 23.90 10.72
N PRO A 59 6.45 24.28 10.33
CA PRO A 59 6.92 25.66 10.44
C PRO A 59 5.99 26.64 9.71
N GLN A 60 5.86 27.87 10.23
CA GLN A 60 4.97 28.87 9.63
C GLN A 60 5.33 29.21 8.18
N GLU A 61 6.61 29.12 7.82
CA GLU A 61 7.10 29.32 6.47
C GLU A 61 6.59 28.24 5.50
N GLU A 62 6.60 26.98 5.93
CA GLU A 62 6.07 25.84 5.16
C GLU A 62 4.55 25.93 5.00
N ILE A 63 3.83 26.30 6.07
CA ILE A 63 2.39 26.58 6.01
C ILE A 63 2.11 27.66 4.95
N ALA A 64 2.84 28.77 4.99
CA ALA A 64 2.64 29.88 4.06
C ALA A 64 2.93 29.46 2.60
N LEU A 65 4.00 28.69 2.38
CA LEU A 65 4.35 28.15 1.06
C LEU A 65 3.25 27.23 0.53
N ARG A 66 2.78 26.29 1.36
CA ARG A 66 1.70 25.36 1.01
C ARG A 66 0.40 26.10 0.65
N GLN A 67 0.04 27.14 1.39
CA GLN A 67 -1.15 27.95 1.08
C GLN A 67 -1.01 28.70 -0.25
N ARG A 68 0.16 29.30 -0.53
CA ARG A 68 0.43 29.94 -1.81
C ARG A 68 0.36 28.94 -2.97
N GLY A 69 0.92 27.75 -2.80
CA GLY A 69 0.87 26.66 -3.78
C GLY A 69 -0.57 26.24 -4.10
N LYS A 70 -1.41 25.99 -3.07
CA LYS A 70 -2.83 25.67 -3.23
C LYS A 70 -3.59 26.76 -4.00
N LYS A 71 -3.34 28.04 -3.66
CA LYS A 71 -3.95 29.19 -4.35
C LYS A 71 -3.52 29.27 -5.82
N HIS A 72 -2.24 29.04 -6.10
CA HIS A 72 -1.73 29.03 -7.48
C HIS A 72 -2.37 27.91 -8.30
N TYR A 73 -2.40 26.70 -7.76
CA TYR A 73 -3.04 25.55 -8.41
C TYR A 73 -4.52 25.82 -8.73
N ALA A 74 -5.26 26.35 -7.76
CA ALA A 74 -6.68 26.66 -7.95
C ALA A 74 -6.94 27.77 -8.97
N THR A 75 -6.08 28.79 -9.02
CA THR A 75 -6.30 29.97 -9.88
C THR A 75 -5.78 29.81 -11.29
N LYS A 76 -4.70 29.04 -11.50
CA LYS A 76 -4.05 28.88 -12.81
C LYS A 76 -4.25 27.49 -13.40
N ILE A 77 -3.89 26.45 -12.66
CA ILE A 77 -3.84 25.08 -13.19
C ILE A 77 -5.24 24.51 -13.44
N LEU A 78 -6.20 24.71 -12.52
CA LEU A 78 -7.57 24.20 -12.69
C LEU A 78 -8.39 24.99 -13.71
N LYS A 79 -8.09 26.28 -13.91
CA LYS A 79 -8.80 27.13 -14.88
C LYS A 79 -8.30 26.97 -16.31
N GLU A 80 -7.07 26.51 -16.51
CA GLU A 80 -6.47 26.28 -17.84
C GLU A 80 -6.83 24.89 -18.43
N ARG A 81 -7.46 24.00 -17.64
CA ARG A 81 -7.74 22.60 -18.05
C ARG A 81 -9.18 22.34 -18.51
N TYR A 82 -9.99 23.38 -18.64
CA TYR A 82 -11.35 23.40 -19.21
C TYR A 82 -11.53 24.67 -20.03
#